data_AF-A0A088MLY1-F1
#
_entry.id   AF-A0A088MLY1-F1
#
_cell.length_a   1.000
_cell.length_b   1.000
_cell.length_c   1.000
_cell.angle_alpha   90.00
_cell.angle_beta   90.00
_cell.angle_gamma   90.00
#
_symmetry.space_group_name_H-M   'P 1'
#
loop_
_entity.id
_entity.type
_entity.pdbx_description
1 polymer ?
#
loop_
_entity_poly.entity_id
_entity_poly.type
_entity_poly.pdbx_seq_one_letter_code
_entity_poly.pdbx_strand_id
1 'polypeptide(L)' 'GYPREVKQGEEFEKKIAPPTLLLYVDAGKETMVKRLLKRGET' A
#
# COMPACT_ATOMS: atom_id res chain seq x y z
N GLY A 1 -2.80 -1.73 1.29
CA GLY A 1 -2.48 -0.33 0.98
C GLY A 1 -3.51 0.19 0.01
N TYR A 2 -4.24 1.20 0.44
CA TYR A 2 -5.12 2.06 -0.36
C TYR A 2 -4.69 3.50 -0.06
N PRO A 3 -4.66 4.40 -1.05
CA PRO A 3 -4.89 4.16 -2.49
C PRO A 3 -3.75 3.37 -3.16
N ARG A 4 -4.02 2.76 -4.32
CA ARG A 4 -3.00 2.11 -5.20
C ARG A 4 -2.80 2.83 -6.53
N GLU A 5 -3.68 3.76 -6.86
CA GLU A 5 -3.62 4.64 -8.03
C GLU A 5 -3.93 6.06 -7.59
N VAL A 6 -3.40 7.06 -8.31
CA VAL A 6 -3.60 8.48 -7.97
C VAL A 6 -5.09 8.85 -7.93
N LYS A 7 -5.87 8.41 -8.92
CA LYS A 7 -7.32 8.67 -9.01
C LYS A 7 -8.10 8.15 -7.80
N GLN A 8 -7.64 7.07 -7.17
CA GLN A 8 -8.27 6.55 -5.95
C GLN A 8 -8.06 7.50 -4.76
N GLY A 9 -6.87 8.11 -4.66
CA GLY A 9 -6.57 9.12 -3.65
C GLY A 9 -7.47 10.34 -3.81
N GLU A 10 -7.56 10.87 -5.03
CA GLU A 10 -8.41 12.03 -5.34
C GLU A 10 -9.88 11.80 -4.97
N GLU A 11 -10.42 10.63 -5.32
CA GLU A 11 -11.81 10.28 -5.00
C GLU A 11 -12.03 10.06 -3.50
N PHE A 12 -11.03 9.54 -2.78
CA PHE A 12 -11.09 9.39 -1.33
C PHE A 12 -11.13 10.74 -0.63
N GLU A 13 -10.27 11.68 -1.01
CA GLU A 13 -10.28 13.04 -0.43
C GLU A 13 -11.59 13.77 -0.70
N LYS A 14 -12.14 13.61 -1.91
CA LYS A 14 -13.40 14.25 -2.33
C LYS A 14 -14.63 13.69 -1.60
N LYS A 15 -14.69 12.37 -1.39
CA LYS A 15 -15.90 11.69 -0.89
C LYS A 15 -15.86 11.37 0.60
N ILE A 16 -14.67 11.33 1.20
CA ILE A 16 -14.47 10.89 2.58
C ILE A 16 -13.77 11.99 3.37
N ALA A 17 -12.44 12.14 3.22
CA ALA A 17 -11.62 13.15 3.90
C ALA A 17 -10.17 13.11 3.41
N PRO A 18 -9.39 14.20 3.58
CA PRO A 18 -7.95 14.16 3.38
C PRO A 18 -7.25 13.27 4.44
N PRO A 19 -6.22 12.49 4.07
CA PRO A 19 -5.44 11.72 5.03
C PRO A 19 -4.58 12.65 5.90
N THR A 20 -4.41 12.32 7.18
CA THR A 20 -3.53 13.06 8.09
C THR A 20 -2.07 12.64 7.97
N LEU A 21 -1.82 11.40 7.53
CA LEU A 21 -0.49 10.84 7.34
C LEU A 21 -0.55 9.71 6.31
N LEU A 22 0.47 9.61 5.46
CA LEU A 22 0.71 8.47 4.59
C LEU A 22 1.95 7.73 5.07
N LEU A 23 1.78 6.46 5.48
CA LEU A 23 2.90 5.62 5.87
C LEU A 23 3.41 4.81 4.68
N TYR A 24 4.57 5.20 4.15
CA TYR A 24 5.24 4.46 3.09
C TYR A 24 6.20 3.42 3.69
N VAL A 25 5.76 2.17 3.73
CA VAL A 25 6.60 1.05 4.15
C VAL A 25 7.43 0.59 2.96
N ASP A 26 8.66 1.10 2.86
CA ASP A 26 9.59 0.71 1.81
C ASP A 26 10.23 -0.65 2.11
N ALA A 27 10.10 -1.56 1.16
CA ALA A 27 10.73 -2.88 1.22
C ALA A 27 11.18 -3.27 -0.19
N GLY A 28 12.46 -3.64 -0.32
CA GLY A 28 13.03 -4.05 -1.59
C GLY A 28 12.33 -5.28 -2.19
N LYS A 29 12.29 -5.36 -3.53
CA LYS A 29 11.65 -6.45 -4.29
C LYS A 29 12.08 -7.84 -3.81
N GLU A 30 13.37 -8.08 -3.66
CA GLU A 30 13.90 -9.39 -3.21
C GLU A 30 13.40 -9.77 -1.82
N THR A 31 13.38 -8.79 -0.90
CA THR A 31 12.87 -8.99 0.46
C THR A 31 11.38 -9.32 0.43
N MET A 32 10.59 -8.62 -0.39
CA MET A 32 9.16 -8.89 -0.54
C MET A 32 8.91 -10.29 -1.12
N VAL A 33 9.63 -10.68 -2.19
CA VAL A 33 9.50 -12.01 -2.81
C VAL A 33 9.81 -13.11 -1.79
N LYS A 34 10.93 -13.00 -1.06
CA LYS A 34 11.31 -13.96 -0.01
C LYS A 34 10.20 -14.12 1.04
N ARG A 35 9.63 -13.01 1.52
CA ARG A 35 8.56 -13.02 2.53
C ARG A 35 7.26 -13.62 1.99
N LEU A 36 6.91 -13.33 0.73
CA LEU A 36 5.71 -13.87 0.09
C LEU A 36 5.80 -15.38 -0.14
N LEU A 37 6.95 -15.88 -0.61
CA LEU A 37 7.19 -17.32 -0.77
C LEU A 37 7.09 -18.04 0.57
N LYS A 38 7.78 -17.53 1.60
CA LYS A 38 7.73 -18.13 2.94
C LYS A 38 6.31 -18.17 3.52
N ARG A 39 5.50 -17.14 3.27
CA ARG A 39 4.09 -17.09 3.71
C ARG A 39 3.21 -18.11 2.99
N GLY A 40 3.52 -18.49 1.75
CA GLY A 40 2.75 -19.48 1.00
C GLY A 40 3.02 -20.93 1.40
N GLU A 41 4.02 -21.18 2.26
CA GLU A 41 4.34 -22.50 2.80
C GLU A 41 3.45 -22.93 3.99
N THR A 42 2.65 -22.00 4.52
CA THR A 42 1.70 -22.21 5.63
C THR A 42 0.28 -21.92 5.16
#